data_AF-A0A498Q7N3-F1
#
_entry.id   AF-A0A498Q7N3-F1
#
_cell.length_a   1.000
_cell.length_b   1.000
_cell.length_c   1.000
_cell.angle_alpha   90.00
_cell.angle_beta   90.00
_cell.angle_gamma   90.00
#
_symmetry.space_group_name_H-M   'P 1'
#
loop_
_entity.id
_entity.type
_entity.pdbx_description
1 polymer ?
#
loop_
_entity_poly.entity_id
_entity_poly.type
_entity_poly.pdbx_seq_one_letter_code
_entity_poly.pdbx_strand_id
1 'polypeptide(L)'
;MMDSGRDVIILAAVVIGLVFHGLMYATQPAAMAEMFPTRVRYSGVSLGYQVTSIVAGSLAPIIAVGLLDTYKSATPIAWYRAVAASVSAVAVLVTRETRGVDLVDVDRADTQRLIAQRNRVQPHAHHHGPEPIALVAGIE
;
A
#
# COMPACT_ATOMS: atom_id res chain seq x y z
N MET A 1 -7.50 -3.59 33.94
CA MET A 1 -8.71 -3.40 33.13
C MET A 1 -9.07 -4.68 32.38
N MET A 2 -8.16 -5.27 31.60
CA MET A 2 -8.45 -6.51 30.86
C MET A 2 -8.65 -7.73 31.78
N ASP A 3 -7.97 -7.81 32.93
CA ASP A 3 -8.18 -8.87 33.94
C ASP A 3 -9.37 -8.63 34.89
N SER A 4 -10.25 -7.66 34.60
CA SER A 4 -11.32 -7.26 35.55
C SER A 4 -12.54 -8.19 35.56
N GLY A 5 -12.66 -9.11 34.59
CA GLY A 5 -13.81 -10.01 34.45
C GLY A 5 -15.15 -9.32 34.13
N ARG A 6 -15.13 -8.01 33.85
CA ARG A 6 -16.32 -7.20 33.55
C ARG A 6 -16.45 -7.01 32.05
N ASP A 7 -17.22 -7.87 31.40
CA ASP A 7 -17.39 -7.93 29.94
C ASP A 7 -17.73 -6.57 29.31
N VAL A 8 -18.60 -5.78 29.95
CA VAL A 8 -19.00 -4.46 29.47
C VAL A 8 -17.83 -3.47 29.40
N ILE A 9 -16.92 -3.49 30.39
CA ILE A 9 -15.76 -2.59 30.41
C ILE A 9 -14.74 -3.01 29.36
N ILE A 10 -14.54 -4.32 29.20
CA ILE A 10 -13.64 -4.87 28.19
C ILE A 10 -14.17 -4.52 26.79
N LEU A 11 -15.46 -4.74 26.54
CA LEU A 11 -16.09 -4.41 25.27
C LEU A 11 -15.97 -2.91 24.95
N ALA A 12 -16.29 -2.05 25.92
CA ALA A 12 -16.16 -0.60 25.74
C ALA A 12 -14.72 -0.20 25.40
N ALA A 13 -13.73 -0.76 26.10
CA ALA A 13 -12.33 -0.48 25.81
C ALA A 13 -11.89 -0.95 24.42
N VAL A 14 -12.32 -2.14 23.99
CA VAL A 14 -12.03 -2.66 22.64
C VAL A 14 -12.68 -1.79 21.58
N VAL A 15 -13.96 -1.43 21.73
CA VAL A 15 -14.69 -0.58 20.77
C VAL A 15 -14.01 0.77 20.64
N ILE A 16 -13.69 1.43 21.77
CA ILE A 16 -12.97 2.71 21.76
C ILE A 16 -11.62 2.56 21.06
N GLY A 17 -10.86 1.50 21.38
CA GLY A 17 -9.59 1.19 20.73
C GLY A 17 -9.72 1.02 19.22
N LEU A 18 -10.76 0.30 18.76
CA LEU A 18 -11.03 0.07 17.34
C LEU A 18 -11.47 1.34 16.61
N VAL A 19 -12.20 2.24 17.27
CA VAL A 19 -12.55 3.57 16.69
C VAL A 19 -11.29 4.37 16.41
N PHE A 20 -10.38 4.49 17.39
CA PHE A 20 -9.10 5.17 17.19
C PHE A 20 -8.24 4.49 16.14
N HIS A 21 -8.23 3.15 16.11
CA HIS A 21 -7.53 2.40 15.08
C HIS A 21 -8.10 2.69 13.69
N GLY A 22 -9.42 2.71 13.52
CA GLY A 22 -10.08 3.04 12.27
C GLY A 22 -9.76 4.45 11.77
N LEU A 23 -9.75 5.44 12.67
CA LEU A 23 -9.36 6.82 12.33
C LEU A 23 -7.91 6.91 11.84
N MET A 24 -7.00 6.20 12.50
CA MET A 24 -5.59 6.12 12.08
C MET A 24 -5.47 5.42 10.71
N TYR A 25 -6.26 4.37 10.46
CA TYR A 25 -6.19 3.57 9.24
C TYR A 25 -6.86 4.22 8.02
N ALA A 26 -7.79 5.16 8.23
CA ALA A 26 -8.61 5.74 7.17
C ALA A 26 -7.80 6.49 6.10
N THR A 27 -6.68 7.11 6.46
CA THR A 27 -5.84 7.88 5.53
C THR A 27 -4.84 7.02 4.76
N GLN A 28 -4.47 5.86 5.32
CA GLN A 28 -3.45 4.97 4.76
C GLN A 28 -3.76 4.50 3.31
N PRO A 29 -4.96 3.99 2.97
CA PRO A 29 -5.23 3.51 1.61
C PRO A 29 -5.23 4.64 0.56
N ALA A 30 -5.66 5.86 0.93
CA ALA A 30 -5.65 7.01 0.02
C ALA A 30 -4.20 7.42 -0.31
N ALA A 31 -3.36 7.57 0.70
CA ALA A 31 -1.95 7.90 0.52
C ALA A 31 -1.21 6.84 -0.33
N MET A 32 -1.45 5.55 -0.06
CA MET A 32 -0.86 4.47 -0.86
C MET A 32 -1.34 4.50 -2.32
N ALA A 33 -2.62 4.79 -2.56
CA ALA A 33 -3.19 4.89 -3.90
C ALA A 33 -2.58 6.02 -4.74
N GLU A 34 -2.28 7.17 -4.12
CA GLU A 34 -1.69 8.34 -4.80
C GLU A 34 -0.28 8.08 -5.34
N MET A 35 0.45 7.09 -4.79
CA MET A 35 1.81 6.75 -5.22
C MET A 35 1.87 5.98 -6.55
N PHE A 36 0.74 5.47 -7.04
CA PHE A 36 0.69 4.63 -8.24
C PHE A 36 -0.17 5.26 -9.35
N PRO A 37 0.25 5.11 -10.63
CA PRO A 37 -0.56 5.52 -11.76
C PRO A 37 -1.81 4.63 -11.86
N THR A 38 -2.90 5.20 -12.36
CA THR A 38 -4.26 4.64 -12.29
C THR A 38 -4.35 3.20 -12.80
N ARG A 39 -3.64 2.86 -13.89
CA ARG A 39 -3.70 1.52 -14.51
C ARG A 39 -3.15 0.38 -13.63
N VAL A 40 -2.26 0.66 -12.68
CA VAL A 40 -1.64 -0.36 -11.79
C VAL A 40 -1.90 -0.10 -10.31
N ARG A 41 -2.68 0.93 -9.98
CA ARG A 41 -2.92 1.36 -8.60
C ARG A 41 -3.49 0.26 -7.73
N TYR A 42 -4.52 -0.44 -8.22
CA TYR A 42 -5.16 -1.51 -7.47
C TYR A 42 -4.21 -2.68 -7.19
N SER A 43 -3.50 -3.16 -8.21
CA SER A 43 -2.58 -4.29 -8.07
C SER A 43 -1.34 -3.92 -7.26
N GLY A 44 -0.81 -2.70 -7.41
CA GLY A 44 0.32 -2.19 -6.63
C GLY A 44 0.00 -2.08 -5.14
N VAL A 45 -1.14 -1.46 -4.80
CA VAL A 45 -1.60 -1.36 -3.41
C VAL A 45 -1.88 -2.75 -2.82
N SER A 46 -2.59 -3.62 -3.54
CA SER A 46 -2.89 -4.98 -3.06
C SER A 46 -1.63 -5.80 -2.82
N LEU A 47 -0.64 -5.75 -3.73
CA LEU A 47 0.63 -6.44 -3.57
C LEU A 47 1.37 -5.97 -2.32
N GLY A 48 1.46 -4.64 -2.12
CA GLY A 48 2.04 -4.06 -0.92
C GLY A 48 1.34 -4.57 0.35
N TYR A 49 0.01 -4.56 0.36
CA TYR A 49 -0.79 -5.09 1.47
C TYR A 49 -0.49 -6.56 1.78
N GLN A 50 -0.45 -7.42 0.77
CA GLN A 50 -0.22 -8.86 0.99
C GLN A 50 1.20 -9.13 1.49
N VAL A 51 2.22 -8.50 0.90
CA VAL A 51 3.61 -8.65 1.36
C VAL A 51 3.76 -8.15 2.79
N THR A 52 3.23 -6.96 3.11
CA THR A 52 3.23 -6.43 4.47
C THR A 52 2.47 -7.32 5.44
N SER A 53 1.30 -7.85 5.05
CA SER A 53 0.50 -8.74 5.89
C SER A 53 1.24 -10.03 6.24
N ILE A 54 1.95 -10.63 5.28
CA ILE A 54 2.74 -11.83 5.53
C ILE A 54 3.87 -11.52 6.51
N VAL A 55 4.63 -10.45 6.28
CA VAL A 55 5.80 -10.12 7.11
C VAL A 55 5.39 -9.61 8.49
N ALA A 56 4.59 -8.54 8.54
CA ALA A 56 4.20 -7.90 9.79
C ALA A 56 3.15 -8.69 10.55
N GLY A 57 2.16 -9.27 9.85
CA GLY A 57 1.06 -10.00 10.49
C GLY A 57 1.49 -11.31 11.14
N SER A 58 2.50 -12.00 10.59
CA SER A 58 2.98 -13.28 11.15
C SER A 58 4.15 -13.10 12.12
N LEU A 59 5.15 -12.27 11.80
CA LEU A 59 6.36 -12.18 12.62
C LEU A 59 6.15 -11.38 13.90
N ALA A 60 5.33 -10.33 13.87
CA ALA A 60 5.09 -9.49 15.04
C ALA A 60 4.53 -10.25 16.25
N PRO A 61 3.46 -11.07 16.12
CA PRO A 61 2.96 -11.85 17.25
C PRO A 61 3.96 -12.92 17.71
N ILE A 62 4.69 -13.57 16.79
CA ILE A 62 5.71 -14.58 17.15
C ILE A 62 6.81 -13.94 18.01
N ILE A 63 7.34 -12.79 17.58
CA ILE A 63 8.37 -12.05 18.32
C ILE A 63 7.82 -11.55 19.66
N ALA A 64 6.60 -10.99 19.68
CA ALA A 64 5.98 -10.48 20.90
C ALA A 64 5.74 -11.58 21.93
N VAL A 65 5.26 -12.75 21.51
CA VAL A 65 5.06 -13.90 22.39
C VAL A 65 6.41 -14.45 22.88
N GLY A 66 7.42 -14.55 22.02
CA GLY A 66 8.77 -14.99 22.43
C GLY A 66 9.43 -14.05 23.44
N LEU A 67 9.29 -12.74 23.26
CA LEU A 67 9.72 -11.72 24.22
C LEU A 67 8.95 -11.84 25.54
N LEU A 68 7.62 -12.03 25.48
CA LEU A 68 6.81 -12.19 26.66
C LEU A 68 7.18 -13.47 27.42
N ASP A 69 7.44 -14.57 26.73
CA ASP A 69 7.77 -15.85 27.33
C ASP A 69 9.13 -15.81 28.06
N THR A 70 10.12 -15.12 27.46
CA THR A 70 11.47 -15.02 28.03
C THR A 70 11.54 -14.06 29.21
N TYR A 71 10.92 -12.87 29.08
CA TYR A 71 11.09 -11.79 30.06
C TYR A 71 9.92 -11.68 31.04
N LYS A 72 8.80 -12.37 30.79
CA LYS A 72 7.56 -12.32 31.58
C LYS A 72 7.06 -10.90 31.87
N SER A 73 7.41 -9.95 30.99
CA SER A 73 7.15 -8.51 31.14
C SER A 73 6.79 -7.91 29.79
N ALA A 74 5.94 -6.88 29.80
CA ALA A 74 5.54 -6.16 28.59
C ALA A 74 6.60 -5.15 28.09
N THR A 75 7.61 -4.85 28.89
CA THR A 75 8.62 -3.82 28.59
C THR A 75 9.40 -4.10 27.29
N PRO A 76 9.88 -5.32 27.03
CA PRO A 76 10.58 -5.63 25.77
C PRO A 76 9.67 -5.52 24.54
N ILE A 77 8.39 -5.85 24.69
CA ILE A 77 7.39 -5.72 23.62
C ILE A 77 7.16 -4.26 23.27
N ALA A 78 7.14 -3.37 24.28
CA ALA A 78 7.04 -1.94 24.08
C ALA A 78 8.25 -1.39 23.31
N TRP A 79 9.46 -1.84 23.62
CA TRP A 79 10.67 -1.47 22.87
C TRP A 79 10.65 -1.98 21.43
N TYR A 80 10.25 -3.24 21.21
CA TYR A 80 10.05 -3.78 19.86
C TYR A 80 9.08 -2.92 19.05
N ARG A 81 7.92 -2.55 19.62
CA ARG A 81 6.95 -1.66 18.98
C ARG A 81 7.50 -0.26 18.74
N ALA A 82 8.30 0.28 19.66
CA ALA A 82 8.93 1.59 19.49
C ALA A 82 9.92 1.59 18.32
N VAL A 83 10.73 0.54 18.18
CA VAL A 83 11.64 0.38 17.03
C VAL A 83 10.85 0.28 15.73
N ALA A 84 9.81 -0.54 15.68
CA ALA A 84 8.95 -0.67 14.49
C ALA A 84 8.31 0.69 14.11
N ALA A 85 7.80 1.43 15.10
CA ALA A 85 7.23 2.77 14.88
C ALA A 85 8.28 3.76 14.35
N SER A 86 9.51 3.74 14.84
CA SER A 86 10.61 4.57 14.33
C SER A 86 10.93 4.24 12.87
N VAL A 87 10.96 2.95 12.50
CA VAL A 87 11.15 2.54 11.09
C VAL A 87 10.00 3.06 10.23
N SER A 88 8.75 2.95 10.68
CA SER A 88 7.59 3.52 9.97
C SER A 88 7.69 5.04 9.83
N ALA A 89 8.12 5.75 10.88
CA ALA A 89 8.29 7.20 10.85
C ALA A 89 9.36 7.61 9.82
N VAL A 90 10.50 6.93 9.79
CA VAL A 90 11.55 7.16 8.77
C VAL A 90 11.01 6.89 7.37
N ALA A 91 10.26 5.81 7.17
CA ALA A 91 9.66 5.50 5.87
C ALA A 91 8.71 6.61 5.39
N VAL A 92 7.88 7.15 6.28
CA VAL A 92 6.99 8.29 5.97
C VAL A 92 7.81 9.54 5.61
N LEU A 93 8.86 9.84 6.36
CA LEU A 93 9.71 11.02 6.10
C LEU A 93 10.47 10.94 4.77
N VAL A 94 10.83 9.74 4.32
CA VAL A 94 11.51 9.51 3.03
C VAL A 94 10.52 9.45 1.86
N THR A 95 9.25 9.15 2.14
CA THR A 95 8.21 9.08 1.12
C THR A 95 7.93 10.46 0.54
N ARG A 96 7.77 10.54 -0.78
CA ARG A 96 7.47 11.80 -1.47
C ARG A 96 6.07 12.26 -1.09
N GLU A 97 5.95 13.50 -0.64
CA GLU A 97 4.66 14.16 -0.38
C GLU A 97 3.81 14.18 -1.65
N THR A 98 2.57 13.69 -1.54
CA THR A 98 1.59 13.61 -2.63
C THR A 98 0.52 14.70 -2.53
N ARG A 99 0.46 15.45 -1.42
CA ARG A 99 -0.53 16.51 -1.21
C ARG A 99 -0.44 17.59 -2.29
N GLY A 100 -1.51 17.73 -3.08
CA GLY A 100 -1.62 18.73 -4.14
C GLY A 100 -1.01 18.33 -5.48
N VAL A 101 -0.50 17.09 -5.61
CA VAL A 101 -0.09 16.53 -6.89
C VAL A 101 -1.34 16.04 -7.63
N ASP A 102 -1.54 16.52 -8.86
CA ASP A 102 -2.64 16.02 -9.70
C ASP A 102 -2.34 14.57 -10.12
N LEU A 103 -3.31 13.68 -9.91
CA LEU A 103 -3.23 12.29 -10.34
C LEU A 103 -3.06 12.18 -11.86
N VAL A 104 -3.60 13.15 -12.62
CA VAL A 104 -3.43 13.22 -14.07
C VAL A 104 -1.97 13.44 -14.44
N ASP A 105 -1.22 14.23 -13.66
CA ASP A 105 0.21 14.45 -13.92
C ASP A 105 1.05 13.20 -13.63
N VAL A 106 0.67 12.42 -12.61
CA VAL A 106 1.26 11.10 -12.34
C VAL A 106 1.04 10.16 -13.53
N ASP A 107 -0.18 10.13 -14.08
CA ASP A 107 -0.55 9.29 -15.23
C ASP A 107 0.13 9.74 -16.54
N ARG A 108 0.26 11.06 -16.75
CA ARG A 108 0.98 11.64 -17.91
C ARG A 108 2.46 11.29 -17.85
N ALA A 109 3.11 11.49 -16.70
CA ALA A 109 4.53 11.20 -16.52
C ALA A 109 4.83 9.72 -16.76
N ASP A 110 3.95 8.84 -16.31
CA ASP A 110 4.08 7.42 -16.58
C ASP A 110 3.86 7.07 -18.07
N THR A 111 2.84 7.63 -18.71
CA THR A 111 2.58 7.42 -20.15
C THR A 111 3.79 7.83 -20.99
N GLN A 112 4.42 8.96 -20.65
CA GLN A 112 5.64 9.41 -21.30
C GLN A 112 6.79 8.42 -21.13
N ARG A 113 6.96 7.83 -19.94
CA ARG A 113 7.98 6.79 -19.70
C ARG A 113 7.71 5.55 -20.55
N LEU A 114 6.46 5.11 -20.66
CA LEU A 114 6.08 3.95 -21.47
C LEU A 114 6.32 4.20 -22.96
N ILE A 115 5.97 5.38 -23.47
CA ILE A 115 6.25 5.76 -24.87
C ILE A 115 7.76 5.80 -25.13
N ALA A 116 8.53 6.40 -24.22
CA ALA A 116 9.99 6.44 -24.33
C ALA A 116 10.61 5.03 -24.31
N GLN A 117 10.12 4.14 -23.45
CA GLN A 117 10.54 2.74 -23.42
C GLN A 117 10.15 1.99 -24.69
N ARG A 118 8.91 2.14 -25.16
CA ARG A 118 8.43 1.55 -26.42
C ARG A 118 9.32 1.98 -27.59
N ASN A 119 9.63 3.27 -27.68
CA ASN A 119 10.47 3.81 -28.74
C ASN A 119 11.93 3.34 -28.63
N ARG A 120 12.45 3.09 -27.42
CA ARG A 120 13.77 2.47 -27.22
C ARG A 120 13.82 1.01 -27.66
N VAL A 121 12.75 0.25 -27.41
CA VAL A 121 12.69 -1.20 -27.72
C VAL A 121 12.34 -1.44 -29.19
N GLN A 122 11.47 -0.61 -29.79
CA GLN A 122 10.99 -0.78 -31.16
C GLN A 122 11.11 0.52 -31.98
N PRO A 123 12.32 0.95 -32.36
CA PRO A 123 12.53 2.20 -33.09
C PRO A 123 11.94 2.23 -34.52
N HIS A 124 11.57 1.09 -35.10
CA HIS A 124 11.21 0.97 -36.53
C HIS A 124 9.86 0.27 -36.85
N ALA A 125 8.88 0.24 -35.95
CA ALA A 125 7.56 -0.30 -36.29
C ALA A 125 6.69 0.60 -37.20
N HIS A 126 7.25 1.70 -37.71
CA HIS A 126 6.59 2.60 -38.67
C HIS A 126 6.78 2.11 -40.12
N HIS A 127 6.23 0.95 -40.50
CA HIS A 127 6.06 0.63 -41.93
C HIS A 127 4.84 -0.23 -42.30
N HIS A 128 3.88 -0.44 -41.39
CA HIS A 128 2.57 -0.96 -41.78
C HIS A 128 1.47 -0.04 -41.26
N GLY A 129 1.18 1.00 -42.04
CA GLY A 129 -0.14 1.62 -42.00
C GLY A 129 -1.19 0.59 -42.43
N PRO A 130 -2.46 0.70 -41.96
CA PRO A 130 -3.52 -0.12 -42.52
C PRO A 130 -3.69 0.22 -44.01
N GLU A 131 -3.57 -0.79 -44.88
CA GLU A 131 -3.99 -0.70 -46.29
C GLU A 131 -5.47 -0.24 -46.34
N PRO A 132 -5.81 0.89 -46.99
CA PRO A 132 -7.15 1.49 -46.88
C PRO A 132 -8.33 0.76 -47.56
N ILE A 133 -8.19 -0.44 -48.12
CA ILE A 133 -9.13 -0.89 -49.18
C ILE A 133 -9.92 -2.19 -48.87
N ALA A 134 -9.57 -2.98 -47.85
CA ALA A 134 -10.19 -4.31 -47.70
C ALA A 134 -11.61 -4.38 -47.06
N LEU A 135 -12.16 -3.27 -46.52
CA LEU A 135 -13.46 -3.31 -45.81
C LEU A 135 -14.68 -2.86 -46.65
N VAL A 136 -14.50 -2.39 -47.88
CA VAL A 136 -15.63 -1.89 -48.71
C VAL A 136 -16.19 -2.94 -49.68
N ALA A 137 -15.53 -4.10 -49.85
CA ALA A 137 -15.96 -5.15 -50.79
C ALA A 137 -16.92 -6.21 -50.19
N GLY A 138 -17.46 -5.98 -48.99
CA GLY A 138 -18.34 -6.94 -48.29
C GLY A 138 -19.82 -6.59 -48.28
N ILE A 139 -20.26 -5.65 -49.11
CA ILE A 139 -21.67 -5.27 -49.25
C ILE A 139 -22.08 -5.44 -50.71
N GLU A 140 -22.14 -6.70 -51.17
CA GLU A 140 -23.12 -7.20 -52.15
C GLU A 140 -23.47 -8.65 -51.81
#